data_AF-A0A166FCE2-F1
#
_entry.id   AF-A0A166FCE2-F1
#
_cell.length_a   1.000
_cell.length_b   1.000
_cell.length_c   1.000
_cell.angle_alpha   90.00
_cell.angle_beta   90.00
_cell.angle_gamma   90.00
#
_symmetry.space_group_name_H-M   'P 1'
#
loop_
_entity.id
_entity.type
_entity.pdbx_description
1 polymer ?
#
loop_
_entity_poly.entity_id
_entity_poly.type
_entity_poly.pdbx_seq_one_letter_code
_entity_poly.pdbx_strand_id
1 'polypeptide(L)'
;MPQPQPTSTPSLPPAESAPPGDPPPYSHPPASGYRIALTTTSPFPPLQSTLSPCSWDADRESPIFFGSAIFARSVHPCKIAPRLQPSCRVPYAGREYEHHGRYDLLPFIPAMMELVPTSRGLIPEDRHPIEGGYEETGEKLYHAMGSVNGIMVPGKTAEHLGGCNLPFGGGEHVLRENYSILCWKQDVIS
;
A
#
# COMPACT_ATOMS: atom_id res chain seq x y z
N MET A 1 34.51 -54.04 -31.59
CA MET A 1 33.46 -53.16 -31.07
C MET A 1 34.01 -52.44 -29.85
N PRO A 2 34.50 -51.20 -29.98
CA PRO A 2 34.99 -50.43 -28.85
C PRO A 2 33.83 -49.82 -28.05
N GLN A 3 33.92 -49.89 -26.72
CA GLN A 3 32.97 -49.33 -25.76
C GLN A 3 32.90 -47.79 -25.86
N PRO A 4 31.73 -47.17 -25.63
CA PRO A 4 31.61 -45.71 -25.62
C PRO A 4 32.29 -45.11 -24.37
N GLN A 5 33.17 -44.13 -24.61
CA GLN A 5 33.79 -43.32 -23.56
C GLN A 5 32.77 -42.35 -22.92
N PRO A 6 32.89 -42.07 -21.61
CA PRO A 6 32.02 -41.13 -20.92
C PRO A 6 32.26 -39.70 -21.42
N THR A 7 31.17 -39.04 -21.82
CA THR A 7 31.13 -37.63 -22.21
C THR A 7 31.44 -36.74 -21.01
N SER A 8 32.50 -35.94 -21.11
CA SER A 8 32.86 -34.91 -20.14
C SER A 8 31.84 -33.77 -20.14
N THR A 9 31.20 -33.53 -19.00
CA THR A 9 30.37 -32.35 -18.73
C THR A 9 31.24 -31.08 -18.80
N PRO A 10 30.87 -30.04 -19.55
CA PRO A 10 31.59 -28.77 -19.50
C PRO A 10 31.29 -28.06 -18.17
N SER A 11 32.34 -27.79 -17.40
CA SER A 11 32.29 -27.03 -16.16
C SER A 11 31.83 -25.59 -16.43
N LEU A 12 30.85 -25.11 -15.67
CA LEU A 12 30.46 -23.70 -15.65
C LEU A 12 31.64 -22.84 -15.15
N PRO A 13 31.89 -21.66 -15.74
CA PRO A 13 32.88 -20.73 -15.21
C PRO A 13 32.45 -20.26 -13.81
N PRO A 14 33.41 -19.98 -12.90
CA PRO A 14 33.07 -19.47 -11.58
C PRO A 14 32.34 -18.13 -11.71
N ALA A 15 31.28 -17.96 -10.91
CA ALA A 15 30.56 -16.70 -10.82
C ALA A 15 31.53 -15.62 -10.33
N GLU A 16 31.84 -14.68 -11.21
CA GLU A 16 32.63 -13.49 -10.87
C GLU A 16 31.82 -12.68 -9.86
N SER A 17 32.29 -12.65 -8.62
CA SER A 17 31.69 -11.86 -7.55
C SER A 17 31.81 -10.38 -7.92
N ALA A 18 30.69 -9.77 -8.30
CA ALA A 18 30.62 -8.32 -8.46
C ALA A 18 31.11 -7.64 -7.16
N PRO A 19 31.93 -6.58 -7.25
CA PRO A 19 32.34 -5.83 -6.06
C PRO A 19 31.10 -5.23 -5.38
N PRO A 20 31.15 -4.93 -4.07
CA PRO A 20 30.08 -4.24 -3.38
C PRO A 20 30.04 -2.79 -3.89
N GLY A 21 29.40 -2.60 -5.05
CA GLY A 21 29.00 -1.29 -5.50
C GLY A 21 27.91 -0.77 -4.56
N ASP A 22 28.06 0.46 -4.10
CA ASP A 22 26.97 1.16 -3.44
C ASP A 22 25.69 1.00 -4.26
N PRO A 23 24.52 0.77 -3.63
CA PRO A 23 23.26 0.76 -4.36
C PRO A 23 23.17 2.07 -5.15
N PRO A 24 22.65 2.05 -6.39
CA PRO A 24 22.49 3.27 -7.17
C PRO A 24 21.74 4.28 -6.29
N PRO A 25 22.11 5.57 -6.31
CA PRO A 25 21.38 6.57 -5.55
C PRO A 25 19.93 6.55 -6.05
N TYR A 26 19.02 6.00 -5.26
CA TYR A 26 17.59 6.04 -5.55
C TYR A 26 17.17 7.51 -5.46
N SER A 27 17.22 8.22 -6.58
CA SER A 27 16.87 9.64 -6.63
C SER A 27 15.38 9.88 -6.36
N HIS A 28 14.54 8.85 -6.50
CA HIS A 28 13.11 8.92 -6.26
C HIS A 28 12.63 7.74 -5.39
N PRO A 29 11.60 7.95 -4.54
CA PRO A 29 10.97 6.86 -3.81
C PRO A 29 10.33 5.85 -4.78
N PRO A 30 10.19 4.57 -4.39
CA PRO A 30 9.40 3.61 -5.15
C PRO A 30 7.98 4.12 -5.39
N ALA A 31 7.33 3.74 -6.50
CA ALA A 31 5.95 4.15 -6.81
C ALA A 31 4.96 3.83 -5.68
N SER A 32 5.18 2.72 -4.97
CA SER A 32 4.38 2.30 -3.80
C SER A 32 4.82 2.93 -2.48
N GLY A 33 5.94 3.64 -2.44
CA GLY A 33 6.59 4.14 -1.23
C GLY A 33 7.27 3.05 -0.39
N TYR A 34 8.07 3.49 0.59
CA TYR A 34 8.69 2.61 1.58
C TYR A 34 7.64 2.10 2.57
N ARG A 35 7.71 0.81 2.92
CA ARG A 35 6.69 0.11 3.71
C ARG A 35 7.27 -0.55 4.95
N ILE A 36 6.44 -0.68 5.97
CA ILE A 36 6.73 -1.48 7.16
C ILE A 36 5.89 -2.76 7.08
N ALA A 37 6.55 -3.91 6.92
CA ALA A 37 5.89 -5.20 6.83
C ALA A 37 5.37 -5.65 8.21
N LEU A 38 4.09 -6.00 8.27
CA LEU A 38 3.37 -6.39 9.49
C LEU A 38 2.59 -7.70 9.26
N THR A 39 2.17 -8.32 10.36
CA THR A 39 1.33 -9.53 10.35
C THR A 39 0.40 -9.53 11.55
N THR A 40 -0.78 -10.13 11.43
CA THR A 40 -1.74 -10.27 12.53
C THR A 40 -1.29 -11.22 13.63
N THR A 41 -0.22 -11.99 13.41
CA THR A 41 0.34 -12.94 14.39
C THR A 41 1.42 -12.32 15.27
N SER A 42 1.87 -11.10 14.97
CA SER A 42 2.87 -10.37 15.74
C SER A 42 2.23 -9.15 16.39
N PRO A 43 2.71 -8.70 17.56
CA PRO A 43 2.26 -7.45 18.15
C PRO A 43 2.45 -6.28 17.19
N PHE A 44 1.52 -5.32 17.21
CA PHE A 44 1.69 -4.08 16.47
C PHE A 44 2.92 -3.33 17.03
N PRO A 45 3.81 -2.79 16.17
CA PRO A 45 5.03 -2.14 16.64
C PRO A 45 4.72 -0.87 17.45
N PRO A 46 5.65 -0.40 18.29
CA PRO A 46 5.52 0.89 18.96
C PRO A 46 5.29 2.03 17.96
N LEU A 47 4.45 3.01 18.33
CA LEU A 47 4.06 4.11 17.43
C LEU A 47 5.25 4.94 16.93
N GLN A 48 6.33 5.02 17.69
CA GLN A 48 7.57 5.69 17.27
C GLN A 48 8.19 5.04 16.03
N SER A 49 7.98 3.73 15.84
CA SER A 49 8.49 2.98 14.70
C SER A 49 7.53 3.01 13.50
N THR A 50 6.27 3.41 13.68
CA THR A 50 5.29 3.52 12.59
C THR A 50 5.32 4.86 11.86
N LEU A 51 6.14 5.80 12.34
CA LEU A 51 6.21 7.19 11.85
C LEU A 51 4.83 7.87 11.96
N SER A 52 4.50 8.76 11.03
CA SER A 52 3.31 9.62 11.14
C SER A 52 2.03 8.90 10.67
N PRO A 53 0.93 9.01 11.44
CA PRO A 53 -0.40 8.60 10.97
C PRO A 53 -0.91 9.51 9.86
N CYS A 54 -1.87 9.01 9.09
CA CYS A 54 -2.56 9.81 8.09
C CYS A 54 -3.75 10.56 8.67
N SER A 55 -4.33 10.06 9.76
CA SER A 55 -5.47 10.66 10.46
C SER A 55 -5.61 10.10 11.87
N TRP A 56 -6.64 10.54 12.59
CA TRP A 56 -6.97 10.10 13.93
C TRP A 56 -8.42 9.62 13.97
N ASP A 57 -8.71 8.70 14.88
CA ASP A 57 -10.06 8.19 15.12
C ASP A 57 -10.93 9.22 15.84
N ALA A 58 -12.18 8.86 16.16
CA ALA A 58 -13.15 9.75 16.80
C ALA A 58 -12.71 10.29 18.16
N ASP A 59 -11.85 9.56 18.87
CA ASP A 59 -11.23 9.98 20.14
C ASP A 59 -10.13 11.04 19.95
N ARG A 60 -9.68 11.29 18.71
CA ARG A 60 -8.58 12.21 18.34
C ARG A 60 -7.22 11.84 18.93
N GLU A 61 -7.08 10.63 19.47
CA GLU A 61 -5.85 10.13 20.09
C GLU A 61 -5.39 8.82 19.44
N SER A 62 -6.33 8.02 18.96
CA SER A 62 -6.03 6.76 18.29
C SER A 62 -5.58 7.01 16.84
N PRO A 63 -4.35 6.62 16.47
CA PRO A 63 -3.84 6.87 15.14
C PRO A 63 -4.43 5.92 14.10
N ILE A 64 -4.63 6.45 12.90
CA ILE A 64 -5.03 5.70 11.71
C ILE A 64 -3.94 5.87 10.65
N PHE A 65 -3.59 4.77 9.97
CA PHE A 65 -2.54 4.73 8.95
C PHE A 65 -3.07 4.17 7.63
N PHE A 66 -2.41 4.58 6.54
CA PHE A 66 -2.51 3.89 5.26
C PHE A 66 -1.86 2.51 5.35
N GLY A 67 -2.43 1.54 4.66
CA GLY A 67 -1.82 0.22 4.54
C GLY A 67 -2.22 -0.52 3.27
N SER A 68 -1.57 -1.65 3.05
CA SER A 68 -1.88 -2.57 1.97
C SER A 68 -2.02 -3.99 2.53
N ALA A 69 -3.22 -4.55 2.46
CA ALA A 69 -3.49 -5.93 2.86
C ALA A 69 -3.12 -6.90 1.73
N ILE A 70 -2.33 -7.94 2.06
CA ILE A 70 -1.84 -8.91 1.08
C ILE A 70 -2.77 -10.12 1.08
N PHE A 71 -3.47 -10.33 -0.04
CA PHE A 71 -4.27 -11.52 -0.31
C PHE A 71 -3.48 -12.50 -1.20
N ALA A 72 -4.04 -13.68 -1.47
CA ALA A 72 -3.35 -14.71 -2.26
C ALA A 72 -3.03 -14.27 -3.71
N ARG A 73 -3.89 -13.45 -4.32
CA ARG A 73 -3.79 -13.02 -5.72
C ARG A 73 -3.98 -11.53 -5.94
N SER A 74 -4.11 -10.75 -4.86
CA SER A 74 -4.35 -9.31 -4.91
C SER A 74 -3.72 -8.60 -3.73
N VAL A 75 -3.58 -7.29 -3.83
CA VAL A 75 -3.12 -6.43 -2.73
C VAL A 75 -4.08 -5.25 -2.66
N HIS A 76 -4.70 -5.01 -1.52
CA HIS A 76 -5.72 -3.98 -1.38
C HIS A 76 -5.30 -2.88 -0.40
N PRO A 77 -5.41 -1.59 -0.78
CA PRO A 77 -5.30 -0.50 0.17
C PRO A 77 -6.30 -0.66 1.32
N CYS A 78 -5.86 -0.38 2.53
CA CYS A 78 -6.60 -0.67 3.75
C CYS A 78 -6.41 0.43 4.81
N LYS A 79 -7.31 0.42 5.79
CA LYS A 79 -7.18 1.18 7.04
C LYS A 79 -6.42 0.33 8.04
N ILE A 80 -5.34 0.87 8.60
CA ILE A 80 -4.66 0.29 9.76
C ILE A 80 -4.98 1.15 10.98
N ALA A 81 -5.62 0.56 11.99
CA ALA A 81 -5.92 1.19 13.26
C ALA A 81 -5.51 0.24 14.41
N PRO A 82 -4.42 0.53 15.15
CA PRO A 82 -3.86 -0.40 16.15
C PRO A 82 -4.83 -0.80 17.26
N ARG A 83 -5.82 0.05 17.56
CA ARG A 83 -6.86 -0.22 18.56
C ARG A 83 -7.87 -1.30 18.14
N LEU A 84 -7.93 -1.63 16.85
CA LEU A 84 -8.82 -2.66 16.33
C LEU A 84 -8.13 -4.02 16.35
N GLN A 85 -8.92 -5.08 16.52
CA GLN A 85 -8.46 -6.46 16.42
C GLN A 85 -9.29 -7.18 15.35
N PRO A 86 -8.69 -7.60 14.20
CA PRO A 86 -7.35 -7.24 13.74
C PRO A 86 -7.26 -5.75 13.37
N SER A 87 -6.02 -5.21 13.40
CA SER A 87 -5.75 -3.79 13.14
C SER A 87 -5.94 -3.38 11.69
N CYS A 88 -5.90 -4.35 10.76
CA CYS A 88 -6.01 -4.13 9.32
C CYS A 88 -7.44 -4.36 8.81
N ARG A 89 -8.03 -3.34 8.19
CA ARG A 89 -9.42 -3.31 7.72
C ARG A 89 -9.49 -2.94 6.25
N VAL A 90 -10.12 -3.78 5.44
CA VAL A 90 -10.16 -3.64 3.98
C VAL A 90 -11.59 -3.35 3.52
N PRO A 91 -11.82 -2.33 2.67
CA PRO A 91 -13.08 -2.18 1.98
C PRO A 91 -13.16 -3.25 0.89
N TYR A 92 -13.98 -4.29 1.11
CA TYR A 92 -14.05 -5.44 0.22
C TYR A 92 -15.46 -6.04 0.20
N ALA A 93 -16.03 -6.16 -1.00
CA ALA A 93 -17.34 -6.78 -1.25
C ALA A 93 -18.47 -6.22 -0.36
N GLY A 94 -18.55 -4.89 -0.21
CA GLY A 94 -19.58 -4.22 0.57
C GLY A 94 -19.34 -4.21 2.09
N ARG A 95 -18.21 -4.75 2.56
CA ARG A 95 -17.91 -4.91 4.00
C ARG A 95 -16.62 -4.22 4.39
N GLU A 96 -16.54 -3.88 5.67
CA GLU A 96 -15.26 -3.67 6.36
C GLU A 96 -14.67 -5.04 6.72
N TYR A 97 -13.91 -5.61 5.79
CA TYR A 97 -13.33 -6.93 5.95
C TYR A 97 -12.18 -6.88 6.97
N GLU A 98 -12.24 -7.79 7.95
CA GLU A 98 -11.17 -7.99 8.91
C GLU A 98 -10.04 -8.81 8.27
N HIS A 99 -8.89 -8.18 8.02
CA HIS A 99 -7.79 -8.89 7.36
C HIS A 99 -6.95 -9.68 8.35
N HIS A 100 -6.73 -10.96 8.05
CA HIS A 100 -5.87 -11.87 8.83
C HIS A 100 -4.71 -12.34 7.95
N GLY A 101 -3.48 -12.03 8.35
CA GLY A 101 -2.27 -12.34 7.58
C GLY A 101 -1.31 -11.16 7.49
N ARG A 102 -0.51 -11.13 6.41
CA ARG A 102 0.47 -10.06 6.17
C ARG A 102 -0.19 -8.81 5.62
N TYR A 103 0.31 -7.65 6.03
CA TYR A 103 -0.08 -6.36 5.52
C TYR A 103 1.07 -5.38 5.70
N ASP A 104 1.11 -4.35 4.86
CA ASP A 104 2.20 -3.38 4.83
C ASP A 104 1.68 -2.00 5.22
N LEU A 105 2.24 -1.42 6.28
CA LEU A 105 1.95 -0.03 6.67
C LEU A 105 2.70 0.92 5.73
N LEU A 106 2.01 1.94 5.23
CA LEU A 106 2.60 3.07 4.50
C LEU A 106 2.64 4.29 5.42
N PRO A 107 3.84 4.70 5.88
CA PRO A 107 4.01 5.96 6.58
C PRO A 107 3.53 7.14 5.74
N PHE A 108 2.72 8.02 6.32
CA PHE A 108 2.38 9.26 5.65
C PHE A 108 3.52 10.27 5.88
N ILE A 109 4.16 10.74 4.81
CA ILE A 109 5.28 11.68 4.89
C ILE A 109 4.84 13.00 4.25
N PRO A 110 4.31 13.98 5.00
CA PRO A 110 3.80 15.24 4.44
C PRO A 110 4.83 16.06 3.66
N ALA A 111 6.12 15.82 3.90
CA ALA A 111 7.20 16.43 3.12
C ALA A 111 7.19 15.92 1.67
N MET A 112 6.84 14.65 1.44
CA MET A 112 6.95 13.98 0.14
C MET A 112 5.60 13.66 -0.52
N MET A 113 4.53 13.59 0.27
CA MET A 113 3.22 13.13 -0.15
C MET A 113 2.18 14.21 0.06
N GLU A 114 1.13 14.18 -0.75
CA GLU A 114 -0.01 15.07 -0.62
C GLU A 114 -1.32 14.33 -0.92
N LEU A 115 -2.40 14.74 -0.25
CA LEU A 115 -3.76 14.29 -0.54
C LEU A 115 -4.39 15.25 -1.56
N VAL A 116 -4.51 14.80 -2.80
CA VAL A 116 -5.06 15.62 -3.89
C VAL A 116 -6.56 15.35 -4.02
N PRO A 117 -7.43 16.37 -3.94
CA PRO A 117 -8.87 16.20 -4.15
C PRO A 117 -9.18 15.59 -5.52
N THR A 118 -10.11 14.65 -5.56
CA THR A 118 -10.59 14.04 -6.81
C THR A 118 -12.03 13.52 -6.66
N SER A 119 -12.57 12.97 -7.74
CA SER A 119 -13.91 12.37 -7.77
C SER A 119 -13.98 11.26 -8.83
N ARG A 120 -14.99 10.39 -8.69
CA ARG A 120 -15.41 9.39 -9.67
C ARG A 120 -14.31 8.44 -10.14
N GLY A 121 -13.36 8.13 -9.27
CA GLY A 121 -12.23 7.26 -9.58
C GLY A 121 -11.10 7.93 -10.35
N LEU A 122 -11.24 9.22 -10.71
CA LEU A 122 -10.29 9.92 -11.57
C LEU A 122 -8.93 10.10 -10.88
N ILE A 123 -7.88 9.92 -11.67
CA ILE A 123 -6.52 10.34 -11.32
C ILE A 123 -6.37 11.77 -11.83
N PRO A 124 -6.12 12.77 -10.96
CA PRO A 124 -5.96 14.15 -11.40
C PRO A 124 -4.78 14.32 -12.38
N GLU A 125 -4.92 15.22 -13.34
CA GLU A 125 -3.87 15.54 -14.32
C GLU A 125 -2.57 15.98 -13.62
N ASP A 126 -1.43 15.61 -14.22
CA ASP A 126 -0.09 15.89 -13.71
C ASP A 126 0.19 15.39 -12.28
N ARG A 127 -0.59 14.43 -11.78
CA ARG A 127 -0.37 13.81 -10.47
C ARG A 127 0.10 12.36 -10.58
N HIS A 128 0.91 11.96 -9.60
CA HIS A 128 1.51 10.64 -9.53
C HIS A 128 0.98 9.91 -8.30
N PRO A 129 -0.10 9.13 -8.44
CA PRO A 129 -0.74 8.48 -7.30
C PRO A 129 0.14 7.35 -6.73
N ILE A 130 0.15 7.23 -5.41
CA ILE A 130 0.93 6.19 -4.71
C ILE A 130 0.23 4.85 -4.87
N GLU A 131 0.93 3.90 -5.48
CA GLU A 131 0.42 2.55 -5.71
C GLU A 131 0.21 1.82 -4.38
N GLY A 132 -1.04 1.46 -4.09
CA GLY A 132 -1.43 0.75 -2.88
C GLY A 132 -1.67 -0.75 -3.09
N GLY A 133 -1.76 -1.19 -4.35
CA GLY A 133 -1.86 -2.60 -4.70
C GLY A 133 -2.52 -2.82 -6.06
N TYR A 134 -3.20 -3.95 -6.20
CA TYR A 134 -3.85 -4.37 -7.44
C TYR A 134 -4.99 -5.36 -7.16
N GLU A 135 -6.00 -5.38 -8.02
CA GLU A 135 -7.07 -6.38 -8.05
C GLU A 135 -6.55 -7.73 -8.59
N GLU A 136 -7.31 -8.83 -8.43
CA GLU A 136 -6.88 -10.16 -8.91
C GLU A 136 -6.60 -10.22 -10.42
N THR A 137 -7.26 -9.34 -11.18
CA THR A 137 -7.13 -9.18 -12.64
C THR A 137 -5.96 -8.28 -13.04
N GLY A 138 -5.26 -7.68 -12.07
CA GLY A 138 -4.03 -6.90 -12.26
C GLY A 138 -4.22 -5.38 -12.35
N GLU A 139 -5.45 -4.87 -12.36
CA GLU A 139 -5.70 -3.44 -12.34
C GLU A 139 -5.19 -2.81 -11.05
N LYS A 140 -4.51 -1.66 -11.20
CA LYS A 140 -3.91 -0.94 -10.07
C LYS A 140 -4.95 -0.38 -9.13
N LEU A 141 -4.61 -0.37 -7.85
CA LEU A 141 -5.34 0.28 -6.78
C LEU A 141 -4.46 1.33 -6.11
N TYR A 142 -5.05 2.48 -5.83
CA TYR A 142 -4.36 3.62 -5.21
C TYR A 142 -4.91 3.90 -3.83
N HIS A 143 -4.05 4.45 -2.97
CA HIS A 143 -4.44 4.93 -1.66
C HIS A 143 -5.35 6.17 -1.80
N ALA A 144 -6.47 6.16 -1.10
CA ALA A 144 -7.37 7.29 -1.03
C ALA A 144 -7.81 7.54 0.41
N MET A 145 -8.36 8.73 0.65
CA MET A 145 -8.88 9.12 1.94
C MET A 145 -10.16 9.94 1.77
N GLY A 146 -11.15 9.69 2.62
CA GLY A 146 -12.40 10.46 2.63
C GLY A 146 -13.03 10.51 4.02
N SER A 147 -14.00 11.40 4.18
CA SER A 147 -14.70 11.58 5.46
C SER A 147 -15.90 10.65 5.57
N VAL A 148 -15.96 9.82 6.61
CA VAL A 148 -17.13 9.04 7.00
C VAL A 148 -17.52 9.44 8.41
N ASN A 149 -18.72 10.00 8.58
CA ASN A 149 -19.21 10.53 9.86
C ASN A 149 -18.23 11.52 10.54
N GLY A 150 -17.54 12.36 9.75
CA GLY A 150 -16.58 13.34 10.24
C GLY A 150 -15.19 12.79 10.54
N ILE A 151 -14.95 11.49 10.35
CA ILE A 151 -13.65 10.84 10.53
C ILE A 151 -12.99 10.65 9.17
N MET A 152 -11.72 11.05 9.05
CA MET A 152 -10.94 10.82 7.84
C MET A 152 -10.45 9.38 7.81
N VAL A 153 -10.99 8.60 6.88
CA VAL A 153 -10.76 7.16 6.75
C VAL A 153 -9.94 6.91 5.48
N PRO A 154 -8.81 6.19 5.56
CA PRO A 154 -8.09 5.71 4.38
C PRO A 154 -8.75 4.47 3.77
N GLY A 155 -8.63 4.31 2.46
CA GLY A 155 -9.15 3.17 1.70
C GLY A 155 -8.59 3.12 0.29
N LYS A 156 -9.38 2.63 -0.67
CA LYS A 156 -8.94 2.39 -2.06
C LYS A 156 -9.72 3.20 -3.08
N THR A 157 -9.04 3.70 -4.11
CA THR A 157 -9.64 4.28 -5.32
C THR A 157 -8.94 3.70 -6.56
N ALA A 158 -9.68 3.67 -7.67
CA ALA A 158 -9.15 3.45 -9.01
C ALA A 158 -10.21 3.88 -10.04
N GLU A 159 -9.81 4.07 -11.29
CA GLU A 159 -10.72 4.45 -12.37
C GLU A 159 -11.87 3.44 -12.53
N HIS A 160 -11.54 2.14 -12.51
CA HIS A 160 -12.52 1.05 -12.63
C HIS A 160 -13.45 0.91 -11.41
N LEU A 161 -13.11 1.52 -10.27
CA LEU A 161 -13.96 1.54 -9.07
C LEU A 161 -14.95 2.71 -9.08
N GLY A 162 -14.70 3.74 -9.89
CA GLY A 162 -15.60 4.90 -10.01
C GLY A 162 -15.75 5.73 -8.73
N GLY A 163 -14.85 5.58 -7.75
CA GLY A 163 -14.89 6.30 -6.47
C GLY A 163 -13.89 5.75 -5.45
N CYS A 164 -14.00 6.26 -4.23
CA CYS A 164 -13.22 5.85 -3.07
C CYS A 164 -14.03 4.92 -2.17
N ASN A 165 -13.53 3.71 -1.95
CA ASN A 165 -14.13 2.72 -1.05
C ASN A 165 -13.41 2.76 0.30
N LEU A 166 -14.17 2.88 1.39
CA LEU A 166 -13.67 3.14 2.73
C LEU A 166 -14.22 2.12 3.73
N PRO A 167 -13.37 1.45 4.54
CA PRO A 167 -13.80 0.52 5.57
C PRO A 167 -14.16 1.28 6.85
N PHE A 168 -15.44 1.28 7.25
CA PHE A 168 -15.86 1.95 8.50
C PHE A 168 -17.15 1.37 9.09
N GLY A 169 -17.13 1.10 10.40
CA GLY A 169 -18.32 0.70 11.16
C GLY A 169 -18.92 -0.64 10.74
N GLY A 170 -18.08 -1.58 10.25
CA GLY A 170 -18.51 -2.89 9.75
C GLY A 170 -18.90 -2.91 8.26
N GLY A 171 -18.98 -1.76 7.60
CA GLY A 171 -19.38 -1.64 6.19
C GLY A 171 -18.31 -1.03 5.28
N GLU A 172 -18.51 -1.20 3.98
CA GLU A 172 -17.81 -0.44 2.94
C GLU A 172 -18.63 0.80 2.56
N HIS A 173 -18.02 1.97 2.65
CA HIS A 173 -18.61 3.24 2.26
C HIS A 173 -18.00 3.71 0.95
N VAL A 174 -18.83 4.01 -0.04
CA VAL A 174 -18.36 4.43 -1.37
C VAL A 174 -18.61 5.93 -1.57
N LEU A 175 -17.54 6.70 -1.62
CA LEU A 175 -17.58 8.13 -1.94
C LEU A 175 -17.26 8.32 -3.42
N ARG A 176 -18.25 8.78 -4.19
CA ARG A 176 -18.02 9.16 -5.59
C ARG A 176 -17.42 10.56 -5.73
N GLU A 177 -17.57 11.41 -4.74
CA GLU A 177 -17.11 12.81 -4.76
C GLU A 177 -16.56 13.17 -3.38
N ASN A 178 -15.87 14.31 -3.28
CA ASN A 178 -15.36 14.87 -2.01
C ASN A 178 -14.41 13.93 -1.24
N TYR A 179 -13.55 13.23 -1.96
CA TYR A 179 -12.44 12.46 -1.39
C TYR A 179 -11.11 12.90 -2.01
N SER A 180 -10.00 12.43 -1.45
CA SER A 180 -8.66 12.70 -1.98
C SER A 180 -7.93 11.40 -2.31
N ILE A 181 -7.12 11.44 -3.36
CA ILE A 181 -6.15 10.40 -3.70
C ILE A 181 -4.77 10.79 -3.14
N LEU A 182 -4.03 9.83 -2.62
CA LEU A 182 -2.67 10.07 -2.11
C LEU A 182 -1.67 10.04 -3.26
N CYS A 183 -0.95 11.14 -3.45
CA CYS A 183 0.03 11.31 -4.52
C CYS A 183 1.40 11.68 -3.96
N TRP A 184 2.45 11.39 -4.74
CA TRP A 184 3.74 12.03 -4.57
C TRP A 184 3.64 13.51 -4.93
N LYS A 185 4.33 14.37 -4.19
CA LYS A 185 4.50 15.77 -4.58
C LYS A 185 5.41 15.88 -5.81
N GLN A 186 5.13 16.86 -6.65
CA GLN A 186 5.79 17.01 -7.95
C GLN A 186 7.32 17.19 -7.83
N ASP A 187 7.78 17.89 -6.80
CA ASP A 187 9.19 18.16 -6.51
C ASP A 187 9.97 16.94 -5.99
N VAL A 188 9.29 15.87 -5.62
CA VAL A 188 9.92 14.60 -5.17
C VAL A 188 10.25 13.69 -6.34
N ILE A 189 9.52 13.84 -7.44
CA ILE A 189 9.54 12.95 -8.60
C ILE A 189 10.08 13.63 -9.86
N SER A 190 10.32 14.93 -9.81
CA SER A 190 10.96 15.73 -10.85
C SER A 190 12.46 15.52 -10.94
#